data_AF-A0A7W9E1G0-F1
#
_entry.id   AF-A0A7W9E1G0-F1
#
_cell.length_a   1.000
_cell.length_b   1.000
_cell.length_c   1.000
_cell.angle_alpha   90.00
_cell.angle_beta   90.00
_cell.angle_gamma   90.00
#
_symmetry.space_group_name_H-M   'P 1'
#
loop_
_entity.id
_entity.type
_entity.pdbx_description
1 polymer ?
#
loop_
_entity_poly.entity_id
_entity_poly.type
_entity_poly.pdbx_seq_one_letter_code
_entity_poly.pdbx_strand_id
1 'polypeptide(L)'
;MSSSLGALQIADWRRRVFGLYAGVRQLSVQSPESGHELWRSGRDELFAGHPSSPLLPDDRAAFTGLPIAAYDPDWRFEVEVHRAEHPLRITVDTGTDGTVPFDLVGTVRLPYLGSLDVWHLGNYGGGLFLPVKDALAGRMGGTYGGGRYLLDTVKGADLGPGVNDDTLILDFNFAYNPSCAYDPMWACPLAQPGNTIGVEVPVGELYNSDVHTAEMRTAELHNAELSSGEHYNGGLYTE
;
A
#
# COMPACT_ATOMS: atom_id res chain seq x y z
N MET A 1 -15.24 12.99 14.22
CA MET A 1 -15.23 14.36 13.65
C MET A 1 -16.44 14.54 12.74
N SER A 2 -16.86 15.77 12.42
CA SER A 2 -17.92 15.97 11.40
C SER A 2 -17.44 15.45 10.03
N SER A 3 -18.32 14.81 9.26
CA SER A 3 -17.99 14.24 7.95
C SER A 3 -17.43 15.28 6.97
N SER A 4 -17.86 16.54 7.06
CA SER A 4 -17.34 17.65 6.26
C SER A 4 -15.89 18.02 6.58
N LEU A 5 -15.46 17.91 7.84
CA LEU A 5 -14.06 18.16 8.22
C LEU A 5 -13.15 17.04 7.68
N GLY A 6 -13.60 15.78 7.75
CA GLY A 6 -12.88 14.64 7.17
C GLY A 6 -12.69 14.79 5.66
N ALA A 7 -13.75 15.17 4.93
CA ALA A 7 -13.67 15.39 3.48
C ALA A 7 -12.65 16.49 3.09
N LEU A 8 -12.58 17.59 3.85
CA LEU A 8 -11.61 18.66 3.60
C LEU A 8 -10.17 18.23 3.91
N GLN A 9 -9.96 17.43 4.95
CA GLN A 9 -8.64 16.88 5.29
C GLN A 9 -8.18 15.87 4.22
N ILE A 10 -9.05 14.98 3.74
CA ILE A 10 -8.74 14.06 2.63
C ILE A 10 -8.42 14.83 1.34
N ALA A 11 -9.11 15.94 1.07
CA ALA A 11 -8.77 16.82 -0.06
C ALA A 11 -7.37 17.47 0.09
N ASP A 12 -6.95 17.85 1.31
CA ASP A 12 -5.61 18.38 1.55
C ASP A 12 -4.53 17.30 1.41
N TRP A 13 -4.76 16.11 1.98
CA TRP A 13 -3.90 14.93 1.80
C TRP A 13 -3.67 14.65 0.31
N ARG A 14 -4.74 14.61 -0.50
CA ARG A 14 -4.64 14.42 -1.95
C ARG A 14 -3.76 15.50 -2.59
N ARG A 15 -4.02 16.79 -2.34
CA ARG A 15 -3.19 17.88 -2.89
C ARG A 15 -1.70 17.72 -2.56
N ARG A 16 -1.38 17.32 -1.32
CA ARG A 16 0.00 17.06 -0.90
C ARG A 16 0.63 15.87 -1.62
N VAL A 17 -0.09 14.76 -1.78
CA VAL A 17 0.40 13.59 -2.53
C VAL A 17 0.61 13.93 -4.01
N PHE A 18 -0.36 14.58 -4.67
CA PHE A 18 -0.21 15.03 -6.06
C PHE A 18 0.97 16.01 -6.23
N GLY A 19 1.16 16.94 -5.28
CA GLY A 19 2.30 17.86 -5.26
C GLY A 19 3.64 17.15 -5.02
N LEU A 20 3.67 16.17 -4.12
CA LEU A 20 4.84 15.32 -3.85
C LEU A 20 5.28 14.61 -5.12
N TYR A 21 4.38 13.85 -5.75
CA TYR A 21 4.69 13.13 -7.00
C TYR A 21 5.02 14.08 -8.16
N ALA A 22 4.50 15.31 -8.20
CA ALA A 22 4.95 16.32 -9.16
C ALA A 22 6.42 16.72 -8.93
N GLY A 23 6.84 16.91 -7.68
CA GLY A 23 8.24 17.14 -7.31
C GLY A 23 9.14 15.94 -7.62
N VAL A 24 8.68 14.72 -7.31
CA VAL A 24 9.36 13.46 -7.67
C VAL A 24 9.65 13.44 -9.17
N ARG A 25 8.62 13.59 -10.01
CA ARG A 25 8.77 13.58 -11.48
C ARG A 25 9.76 14.63 -11.98
N GLN A 26 9.80 15.82 -11.37
CA GLN A 26 10.76 16.86 -11.73
C GLN A 26 12.22 16.49 -11.38
N LEU A 27 12.45 15.94 -10.19
CA LEU A 27 13.79 15.49 -9.77
C LEU A 27 14.25 14.26 -10.55
N SER A 28 13.36 13.30 -10.80
CA SER A 28 13.67 12.05 -11.51
C SER A 28 14.10 12.23 -12.97
N VAL A 29 13.96 13.42 -13.57
CA VAL A 29 14.57 13.76 -14.87
C VAL A 29 16.11 13.75 -14.80
N GLN A 30 16.67 14.10 -13.63
CA GLN A 30 18.12 14.20 -13.41
C GLN A 30 18.64 13.11 -12.46
N SER A 31 17.88 12.82 -11.40
CA SER A 31 18.21 11.86 -10.35
C SER A 31 16.94 11.19 -9.83
N PRO A 32 16.60 9.97 -10.32
CA PRO A 32 15.51 9.16 -9.77
C PRO A 32 15.67 8.90 -8.27
N GLU A 33 16.91 8.69 -7.80
CA GLU A 33 17.26 8.53 -6.39
C GLU A 33 16.87 9.76 -5.56
N SER A 34 17.17 10.98 -6.02
CA SER A 34 16.77 12.20 -5.31
C SER A 34 15.25 12.45 -5.35
N GLY A 35 14.57 11.96 -6.40
CA GLY A 35 13.11 11.88 -6.43
C GLY A 35 12.57 10.92 -5.35
N HIS A 36 13.23 9.78 -5.16
CA HIS A 36 12.89 8.81 -4.11
C HIS A 36 13.20 9.34 -2.70
N GLU A 37 14.29 10.06 -2.48
CA GLU A 37 14.59 10.74 -1.22
C GLU A 37 13.49 11.75 -0.84
N LEU A 38 13.07 12.61 -1.79
CA LEU A 38 11.95 13.54 -1.60
C LEU A 38 10.65 12.78 -1.27
N TRP A 39 10.38 11.67 -1.96
CA TRP A 39 9.19 10.86 -1.73
C TRP A 39 9.17 10.25 -0.33
N ARG A 40 10.31 9.70 0.14
CA ARG A 40 10.47 9.19 1.50
C ARG A 40 10.17 10.26 2.53
N SER A 41 10.87 11.41 2.48
CA SER A 41 10.68 12.48 3.46
C SER A 41 9.27 13.06 3.44
N GLY A 42 8.70 13.27 2.25
CA GLY A 42 7.34 13.78 2.10
C GLY A 42 6.26 12.82 2.59
N ARG A 43 6.49 11.49 2.52
CA ARG A 43 5.60 10.50 3.14
C ARG A 43 5.75 10.47 4.65
N ASP A 44 6.97 10.51 5.18
CA ASP A 44 7.20 10.58 6.63
C ASP A 44 6.54 11.82 7.26
N GLU A 45 6.67 12.99 6.63
CA GLU A 45 5.97 14.23 7.05
C GLU A 45 4.44 14.07 7.05
N LEU A 46 3.88 13.43 6.01
CA LEU A 46 2.45 13.18 5.90
C LEU A 46 1.95 12.20 6.99
N PHE A 47 2.68 11.11 7.22
CA PHE A 47 2.31 10.08 8.20
C PHE A 47 2.47 10.58 9.64
N ALA A 48 3.53 11.31 9.95
CA ALA A 48 3.72 11.92 11.27
C ALA A 48 2.76 13.09 11.53
N GLY A 49 2.57 13.98 10.54
CA GLY A 49 1.97 15.30 10.73
C GLY A 49 0.51 15.45 10.31
N HIS A 50 0.03 14.74 9.29
CA HIS A 50 -1.28 15.06 8.70
C HIS A 50 -2.48 14.48 9.49
N PRO A 51 -3.62 15.18 9.64
CA PRO A 51 -4.81 14.65 10.32
C PRO A 51 -5.41 13.39 9.67
N SER A 52 -5.21 13.20 8.36
CA SER A 52 -5.61 12.00 7.60
C SER A 52 -4.49 10.96 7.42
N SER A 53 -3.47 10.97 8.29
CA SER A 53 -2.51 9.85 8.36
C SER A 53 -3.26 8.54 8.62
N PRO A 54 -2.88 7.42 7.97
CA PRO A 54 -3.50 6.11 8.18
C PRO A 54 -2.93 5.37 9.39
N LEU A 55 -1.99 5.95 10.14
CA LEU A 55 -1.46 5.36 11.37
C LEU A 55 -2.48 5.46 12.51
N LEU A 56 -2.60 4.38 13.30
CA LEU A 56 -3.30 4.41 14.57
C LEU A 56 -2.66 5.42 15.55
N PRO A 57 -3.40 5.95 16.55
CA PRO A 57 -2.89 6.98 17.44
C PRO A 57 -1.58 6.62 18.16
N ASP A 58 -1.44 5.37 18.60
CA ASP A 58 -0.27 4.90 19.35
C ASP A 58 0.93 4.64 18.43
N ASP A 59 0.72 3.99 17.26
CA ASP A 59 1.73 3.87 16.19
C ASP A 59 2.27 5.23 15.78
N ARG A 60 1.38 6.21 15.62
CA ARG A 60 1.72 7.58 15.25
C ARG A 60 2.51 8.31 16.35
N ALA A 61 2.24 8.02 17.62
CA ALA A 61 3.02 8.58 18.73
C ALA A 61 4.44 7.99 18.80
N ALA A 62 4.62 6.75 18.34
CA ALA A 62 5.92 6.07 18.27
C ALA A 62 6.64 6.23 16.90
N PHE A 63 6.02 6.90 15.92
CA PHE A 63 6.49 6.92 14.53
C PHE A 63 7.81 7.68 14.35
N THR A 64 8.81 6.99 13.77
CA THR A 64 10.13 7.55 13.46
C THR A 64 10.45 7.60 11.96
N GLY A 65 9.53 7.12 11.11
CA GLY A 65 9.70 7.00 9.66
C GLY A 65 9.15 5.68 9.13
N LEU A 66 8.75 5.65 7.86
CA LEU A 66 8.32 4.44 7.17
C LEU A 66 9.52 3.55 6.84
N PRO A 67 9.41 2.22 7.01
CA PRO A 67 10.47 1.29 6.64
C PRO A 67 10.52 1.17 5.11
N ILE A 68 11.34 2.03 4.48
CA ILE A 68 11.54 2.07 3.03
C ILE A 68 12.97 1.64 2.71
N ALA A 69 13.12 0.71 1.76
CA ALA A 69 14.41 0.22 1.28
C ALA A 69 15.26 1.33 0.63
N ALA A 70 16.57 1.10 0.45
CA ALA A 70 17.42 2.01 -0.32
C ALA A 70 16.96 2.06 -1.80
N TYR A 71 17.30 3.15 -2.50
CA TYR A 71 17.03 3.22 -3.94
C TYR A 71 17.92 2.23 -4.70
N ASP A 72 17.34 1.49 -5.63
CA ASP A 72 18.06 0.62 -6.56
C ASP A 72 17.56 0.87 -8.00
N PRO A 73 18.39 1.41 -8.89
CA PRO A 73 17.98 1.77 -10.25
C PRO A 73 17.61 0.56 -11.12
N ASP A 74 18.05 -0.66 -10.78
CA ASP A 74 17.70 -1.86 -11.55
C ASP A 74 16.19 -2.20 -11.46
N TRP A 75 15.49 -1.63 -10.47
CA TRP A 75 14.05 -1.78 -10.25
C TRP A 75 13.19 -0.67 -10.87
N ARG A 76 13.79 0.19 -11.70
CA ARG A 76 13.10 1.23 -12.47
C ARG A 76 12.96 0.83 -13.93
N PHE A 77 11.71 0.78 -14.41
CA PHE A 77 11.37 0.39 -15.77
C PHE A 77 10.62 1.49 -16.51
N GLU A 78 10.87 1.57 -17.82
CA GLU A 78 9.98 2.22 -18.78
C GLU A 78 9.36 1.11 -19.64
N VAL A 79 8.03 1.02 -19.66
CA VAL A 79 7.31 -0.11 -20.27
C VAL A 79 6.16 0.36 -21.15
N GLU A 80 5.97 -0.30 -22.28
CA GLU A 80 4.79 -0.14 -23.14
C GLU A 80 3.58 -0.87 -22.52
N VAL A 81 2.41 -0.24 -22.56
CA VAL A 81 1.14 -0.87 -22.14
C VAL A 81 0.51 -1.57 -23.35
N HIS A 82 0.72 -2.88 -23.44
CA HIS A 82 0.09 -3.69 -24.49
C HIS A 82 -1.40 -3.86 -24.19
N ARG A 83 -2.25 -3.14 -24.93
CA ARG A 83 -3.71 -3.10 -24.78
C ARG A 83 -4.33 -4.52 -24.74
N ALA A 84 -5.34 -4.71 -23.90
CA ALA A 84 -6.05 -5.98 -23.80
C ALA A 84 -6.76 -6.34 -25.11
N GLU A 85 -6.55 -7.57 -25.61
CA GLU A 85 -7.21 -8.07 -26.83
C GLU A 85 -8.73 -8.23 -26.65
N HIS A 86 -9.17 -8.47 -25.41
CA HIS A 86 -10.57 -8.67 -25.03
C HIS A 86 -10.88 -7.84 -23.78
N PRO A 87 -12.05 -7.15 -23.72
CA PRO A 87 -12.47 -6.46 -22.51
C PRO A 87 -12.62 -7.42 -21.34
N LEU A 88 -11.92 -7.15 -20.25
CA LEU A 88 -12.10 -7.83 -18.96
C LEU A 88 -12.48 -6.78 -17.91
N ARG A 89 -13.59 -7.02 -17.22
CA ARG A 89 -14.00 -6.23 -16.04
C ARG A 89 -14.04 -7.15 -14.83
N ILE A 90 -13.45 -6.70 -13.74
CA ILE A 90 -13.57 -7.30 -12.41
C ILE A 90 -14.27 -6.34 -11.46
N THR A 91 -14.78 -6.88 -10.36
CA THR A 91 -15.35 -6.12 -9.25
C THR A 91 -14.70 -6.58 -7.96
N VAL A 92 -14.09 -5.65 -7.24
CA VAL A 92 -13.42 -5.93 -5.96
C VAL A 92 -14.28 -5.33 -4.85
N ASP A 93 -14.83 -6.19 -3.99
CA ASP A 93 -15.56 -5.73 -2.81
C ASP A 93 -14.59 -5.19 -1.77
N THR A 94 -14.77 -3.92 -1.44
CA THR A 94 -14.07 -3.24 -0.35
C THR A 94 -15.07 -3.00 0.78
N GLY A 95 -14.75 -3.40 2.00
CA GLY A 95 -15.64 -3.25 3.16
C GLY A 95 -16.08 -1.82 3.47
N THR A 96 -15.30 -0.80 3.07
CA THR A 96 -15.61 0.62 3.27
C THR A 96 -16.20 1.31 2.05
N ASP A 97 -15.69 1.04 0.85
CA ASP A 97 -16.02 1.80 -0.36
C ASP A 97 -17.03 1.04 -1.25
N GLY A 98 -17.48 -0.13 -0.80
CA GLY A 98 -18.39 -1.02 -1.52
C GLY A 98 -17.69 -1.76 -2.67
N THR A 99 -18.48 -2.13 -3.68
CA THR A 99 -17.98 -2.83 -4.87
C THR A 99 -17.27 -1.87 -5.82
N VAL A 100 -15.96 -2.05 -5.99
CA VAL A 100 -15.11 -1.20 -6.85
C VAL A 100 -14.89 -1.90 -8.20
N PRO A 101 -15.39 -1.35 -9.33
CA PRO A 101 -15.16 -1.93 -10.65
C PRO A 101 -13.79 -1.55 -11.20
N PHE A 102 -13.12 -2.52 -11.84
CA PHE A 102 -11.88 -2.30 -12.59
C PHE A 102 -11.99 -2.88 -14.00
N ASP A 103 -11.56 -2.11 -14.99
CA ASP A 103 -11.44 -2.52 -16.39
C ASP A 103 -9.98 -2.80 -16.72
N LEU A 104 -9.67 -3.93 -17.36
CA LEU A 104 -8.33 -4.22 -17.83
C LEU A 104 -7.98 -3.29 -19.00
N VAL A 105 -6.97 -2.45 -18.83
CA VAL A 105 -6.42 -1.60 -19.91
C VAL A 105 -5.53 -2.45 -20.82
N GLY A 106 -4.70 -3.29 -20.21
CA GLY A 106 -3.70 -4.10 -20.89
C GLY A 106 -2.68 -4.68 -19.93
N THR A 107 -1.56 -5.14 -20.48
CA THR A 107 -0.45 -5.72 -19.72
C THR A 107 0.84 -4.99 -20.01
N VAL A 108 1.68 -4.83 -18.99
CA VAL A 108 3.09 -4.46 -19.13
C VAL A 108 3.95 -5.71 -19.00
N ARG A 109 5.08 -5.76 -19.72
CA ARG A 109 6.06 -6.86 -19.61
C ARG A 109 7.34 -6.34 -18.98
N LEU A 110 7.65 -6.86 -17.80
CA LEU A 110 8.84 -6.51 -17.03
C LEU A 110 9.91 -7.59 -17.24
N PRO A 111 11.17 -7.21 -17.52
CA PRO A 111 12.30 -8.13 -17.46
C PRO A 111 12.27 -8.91 -16.15
N TYR A 112 12.54 -10.23 -16.22
CA TYR A 112 12.62 -11.20 -15.10
C TYR A 112 11.44 -11.30 -14.11
N LEU A 113 10.50 -10.34 -14.05
CA LEU A 113 9.32 -10.35 -13.18
C LEU A 113 8.07 -10.92 -13.89
N GLY A 114 8.04 -10.88 -15.23
CA GLY A 114 6.92 -11.36 -16.03
C GLY A 114 5.96 -10.25 -16.45
N SER A 115 4.68 -10.58 -16.62
CA SER A 115 3.64 -9.59 -16.95
C SER A 115 2.92 -9.09 -15.70
N LEU A 116 2.45 -7.84 -15.74
CA LEU A 116 1.48 -7.31 -14.78
C LEU A 116 0.31 -6.67 -15.54
N ASP A 117 -0.91 -6.85 -15.01
CA ASP A 117 -2.13 -6.22 -15.51
C ASP A 117 -2.21 -4.76 -15.04
N VAL A 118 -2.51 -3.86 -15.97
CA VAL A 118 -2.80 -2.44 -15.71
C VAL A 118 -4.31 -2.23 -15.76
N TRP A 119 -4.87 -1.73 -14.67
CA TRP A 119 -6.32 -1.58 -14.51
C TRP A 119 -6.73 -0.11 -14.57
N HIS A 120 -7.91 0.15 -15.13
CA HIS A 120 -8.61 1.42 -15.03
C HIS A 120 -9.70 1.32 -13.95
N LEU A 121 -9.72 2.26 -13.02
CA LEU A 121 -10.73 2.33 -11.97
C LEU A 121 -12.06 2.86 -12.52
N GLY A 122 -13.08 2.02 -12.60
CA GLY A 122 -14.37 2.32 -13.25
C GLY A 122 -15.34 3.19 -12.43
N ASN A 123 -14.88 3.89 -11.40
CA ASN A 123 -15.69 4.82 -10.60
C ASN A 123 -15.56 6.26 -11.12
N TYR A 124 -16.29 7.21 -10.52
CA TYR A 124 -16.28 8.62 -10.97
C TYR A 124 -14.89 9.29 -10.92
N GLY A 125 -13.98 8.83 -10.06
CA GLY A 125 -12.61 9.34 -9.98
C GLY A 125 -11.72 8.91 -11.14
N GLY A 126 -12.04 7.81 -11.83
CA GLY A 126 -11.22 7.23 -12.88
C GLY A 126 -9.83 6.82 -12.39
N GLY A 127 -8.87 6.78 -13.30
CA GLY A 127 -7.44 6.60 -13.00
C GLY A 127 -6.90 5.20 -13.27
N LEU A 128 -5.59 5.08 -13.29
CA LEU A 128 -4.87 3.82 -13.48
C LEU A 128 -4.47 3.24 -12.12
N PHE A 129 -4.53 1.92 -12.02
CA PHE A 129 -4.25 1.17 -10.81
C PHE A 129 -3.43 -0.08 -11.14
N LEU A 130 -2.33 -0.26 -10.40
CA LEU A 130 -1.41 -1.40 -10.55
C LEU A 130 -0.99 -1.87 -9.15
N PRO A 131 -1.75 -2.76 -8.51
CA PRO A 131 -1.31 -3.44 -7.30
C PRO A 131 -0.31 -4.53 -7.67
N VAL A 132 0.60 -4.90 -6.76
CA VAL A 132 1.53 -6.02 -6.94
C VAL A 132 1.71 -6.79 -5.64
N LYS A 133 1.73 -8.11 -5.72
CA LYS A 133 2.10 -8.98 -4.60
C LYS A 133 3.30 -9.82 -5.00
N ASP A 134 4.42 -9.60 -4.31
CA ASP A 134 5.69 -10.24 -4.59
C ASP A 134 6.02 -11.35 -3.58
N ALA A 135 7.10 -12.10 -3.81
CA ALA A 135 7.45 -13.26 -2.99
C ALA A 135 7.85 -12.90 -1.54
N LEU A 136 8.14 -11.63 -1.22
CA LEU A 136 8.37 -11.15 0.15
C LEU A 136 7.07 -10.86 0.93
N ALA A 137 5.90 -10.92 0.30
CA ALA A 137 4.63 -10.54 0.92
C ALA A 137 4.29 -11.45 2.11
N GLY A 138 4.19 -10.85 3.30
CA GLY A 138 3.91 -11.54 4.56
C GLY A 138 5.12 -12.26 5.18
N ARG A 139 6.34 -12.06 4.66
CA ARG A 139 7.58 -12.54 5.30
C ARG A 139 8.08 -11.55 6.34
N MET A 140 8.82 -12.07 7.34
CA MET A 140 9.53 -11.24 8.33
C MET A 140 10.52 -10.31 7.64
N GLY A 141 10.42 -8.99 7.88
CA GLY A 141 11.23 -7.97 7.20
C GLY A 141 10.94 -7.82 5.70
N GLY A 142 9.86 -8.44 5.21
CA GLY A 142 9.42 -8.42 3.82
C GLY A 142 8.42 -7.31 3.56
N THR A 143 7.39 -7.62 2.75
CA THR A 143 6.40 -6.64 2.27
C THR A 143 5.00 -6.98 2.80
N TYR A 144 4.04 -6.05 2.73
CA TYR A 144 2.71 -6.28 3.30
C TYR A 144 2.01 -7.49 2.65
N GLY A 145 1.39 -8.36 3.46
CA GLY A 145 0.81 -9.63 2.99
C GLY A 145 -0.33 -9.50 1.96
N GLY A 146 -1.00 -8.35 1.91
CA GLY A 146 -1.99 -8.02 0.89
C GLY A 146 -1.42 -7.55 -0.45
N GLY A 147 -0.10 -7.30 -0.52
CA GLY A 147 0.56 -6.63 -1.63
C GLY A 147 0.72 -5.11 -1.42
N ARG A 148 1.33 -4.46 -2.40
CA ARG A 148 1.65 -3.03 -2.44
C ARG A 148 1.08 -2.40 -3.71
N TYR A 149 1.01 -1.08 -3.78
CA TYR A 149 0.59 -0.36 -4.99
C TYR A 149 1.80 0.26 -5.68
N LEU A 150 1.98 -0.06 -6.96
CA LEU A 150 3.00 0.51 -7.84
C LEU A 150 2.46 1.74 -8.58
N LEU A 151 1.14 1.78 -8.83
CA LEU A 151 0.43 2.87 -9.49
C LEU A 151 -0.98 3.02 -8.89
N ASP A 152 -1.39 4.25 -8.59
CA ASP A 152 -2.73 4.59 -8.06
C ASP A 152 -3.00 6.07 -8.37
N THR A 153 -3.25 6.37 -9.65
CA THR A 153 -3.19 7.76 -10.15
C THR A 153 -4.32 8.63 -9.61
N VAL A 154 -5.48 8.04 -9.27
CA VAL A 154 -6.59 8.72 -8.59
C VAL A 154 -6.22 9.18 -7.18
N LYS A 155 -5.30 8.48 -6.51
CA LYS A 155 -4.76 8.87 -5.20
C LYS A 155 -3.53 9.77 -5.29
N GLY A 156 -3.00 9.97 -6.50
CA GLY A 156 -1.86 10.82 -6.83
C GLY A 156 -0.53 10.09 -6.96
N ALA A 157 -0.51 8.76 -6.81
CA ALA A 157 0.70 7.96 -6.97
C ALA A 157 0.92 7.63 -8.45
N ASP A 158 1.72 8.47 -9.09
CA ASP A 158 1.96 8.48 -10.53
C ASP A 158 3.37 9.01 -10.85
N LEU A 159 4.20 8.20 -11.51
CA LEU A 159 5.52 8.62 -11.98
C LEU A 159 5.50 9.17 -13.41
N GLY A 160 4.33 9.17 -14.06
CA GLY A 160 4.10 9.72 -15.37
C GLY A 160 4.40 8.75 -16.52
N PRO A 161 4.19 9.22 -17.77
CA PRO A 161 4.51 8.46 -18.96
C PRO A 161 6.03 8.32 -19.14
N GLY A 162 6.42 7.34 -19.96
CA GLY A 162 7.78 7.26 -20.51
C GLY A 162 8.00 8.26 -21.66
N VAL A 163 8.94 7.94 -22.55
CA VAL A 163 9.26 8.78 -23.72
C VAL A 163 8.14 8.78 -24.78
N ASN A 164 7.29 7.74 -24.80
CA ASN A 164 6.20 7.58 -25.77
C ASN A 164 4.81 7.59 -25.10
N ASP A 165 3.78 8.02 -25.82
CA ASP A 165 2.41 8.19 -25.29
C ASP A 165 1.80 6.91 -24.67
N ASP A 166 2.13 5.73 -25.20
CA ASP A 166 1.66 4.42 -24.71
C ASP A 166 2.63 3.76 -23.69
N THR A 167 3.60 4.51 -23.13
CA THR A 167 4.57 4.02 -22.14
C THR A 167 4.37 4.61 -20.75
N LEU A 168 4.67 3.84 -19.71
CA LEU A 168 4.63 4.24 -18.30
C LEU A 168 6.00 4.07 -17.64
N ILE A 169 6.32 4.95 -16.69
CA ILE A 169 7.41 4.71 -15.73
C ILE A 169 6.87 3.89 -14.56
N LEU A 170 7.40 2.69 -14.39
CA LEU A 170 7.12 1.81 -13.25
C LEU A 170 8.41 1.64 -12.44
N ASP A 171 8.45 2.21 -11.24
CA ASP A 171 9.62 2.15 -10.37
C ASP A 171 9.22 1.52 -9.02
N PHE A 172 9.68 0.30 -8.77
CA PHE A 172 9.30 -0.45 -7.58
C PHE A 172 9.88 0.14 -6.29
N ASN A 173 10.85 1.06 -6.37
CA ASN A 173 11.30 1.85 -5.21
C ASN A 173 10.17 2.74 -4.65
N PHE A 174 9.13 3.03 -5.43
CA PHE A 174 7.96 3.80 -5.01
C PHE A 174 6.74 2.92 -4.68
N ALA A 175 6.89 1.58 -4.69
CA ALA A 175 5.82 0.66 -4.33
C ALA A 175 5.48 0.81 -2.84
N TYR A 176 4.24 1.17 -2.53
CA TYR A 176 3.83 1.52 -1.17
C TYR A 176 2.73 0.62 -0.60
N ASN A 177 2.69 0.49 0.73
CA ASN A 177 1.66 -0.29 1.41
C ASN A 177 0.30 0.44 1.36
N PRO A 178 -0.81 -0.27 1.09
CA PRO A 178 -2.15 0.31 1.18
C PRO A 178 -2.47 0.78 2.61
N SER A 179 -3.42 1.70 2.77
CA SER A 179 -3.85 2.20 4.10
C SER A 179 -4.28 1.09 5.07
N CYS A 180 -4.82 -0.03 4.56
CA CYS A 180 -5.20 -1.20 5.35
C CYS A 180 -4.02 -1.96 5.98
N ALA A 181 -2.78 -1.65 5.60
CA ALA A 181 -1.59 -2.16 6.26
C ALA A 181 -1.31 -1.46 7.59
N TYR A 182 -1.81 -0.23 7.77
CA TYR A 182 -1.55 0.61 8.93
C TYR A 182 -2.75 0.73 9.88
N ASP A 183 -3.97 0.58 9.35
CA ASP A 183 -5.20 0.58 10.14
C ASP A 183 -6.23 -0.35 9.47
N PRO A 184 -6.70 -1.41 10.16
CA PRO A 184 -7.62 -2.40 9.60
C PRO A 184 -9.04 -1.85 9.36
N MET A 185 -9.36 -0.62 9.76
CA MET A 185 -10.63 0.01 9.41
C MET A 185 -10.77 0.27 7.91
N TRP A 186 -9.65 0.35 7.17
CA TRP A 186 -9.64 0.62 5.73
C TRP A 186 -9.75 -0.67 4.94
N ALA A 187 -10.67 -0.72 3.97
CA ALA A 187 -10.64 -1.75 2.95
C ALA A 187 -9.86 -1.27 1.72
N CYS A 188 -9.08 -2.15 1.11
CA CYS A 188 -8.17 -1.80 0.02
C CYS A 188 -8.14 -2.94 -1.02
N PRO A 189 -8.27 -2.65 -2.33
CA PRO A 189 -8.20 -3.67 -3.37
C PRO A 189 -6.88 -4.46 -3.35
N LEU A 190 -6.97 -5.77 -3.11
CA LEU A 190 -5.81 -6.65 -3.11
C LEU A 190 -5.27 -6.86 -4.54
N ALA A 191 -3.99 -7.23 -4.63
CA ALA A 191 -3.40 -7.67 -5.89
C ALA A 191 -4.16 -8.88 -6.45
N GLN A 192 -4.55 -8.79 -7.72
CA GLN A 192 -5.24 -9.86 -8.44
C GLN A 192 -4.24 -10.97 -8.83
N PRO A 193 -4.69 -12.17 -9.24
CA PRO A 193 -3.78 -13.26 -9.62
C PRO A 193 -2.78 -12.89 -10.71
N GLY A 194 -3.18 -12.09 -11.72
CA GLY A 194 -2.29 -11.58 -12.76
C GLY A 194 -1.19 -10.63 -12.26
N ASN A 195 -1.33 -10.09 -11.05
CA ASN A 195 -0.36 -9.20 -10.42
C ASN A 195 0.31 -9.83 -9.18
N THR A 196 0.26 -11.16 -9.07
CA THR A 196 1.00 -11.91 -8.05
C THR A 196 2.22 -12.57 -8.70
N ILE A 197 3.43 -12.14 -8.33
CA ILE A 197 4.69 -12.58 -8.94
C ILE A 197 5.50 -13.47 -7.97
N GLY A 198 6.13 -14.50 -8.51
CA GLY A 198 6.96 -15.45 -7.76
C GLY A 198 8.39 -14.97 -7.45
N VAL A 199 8.70 -13.71 -7.73
CA VAL A 199 10.02 -13.08 -7.55
C VAL A 199 9.98 -12.15 -6.34
N GLU A 200 11.08 -12.04 -5.62
CA GLU A 200 11.23 -11.12 -4.47
C GLU A 200 11.51 -9.70 -4.98
N VAL A 201 10.81 -8.69 -4.44
CA VAL A 201 11.00 -7.27 -4.82
C VAL A 201 11.50 -6.49 -3.59
N PRO A 202 12.83 -6.42 -3.37
CA PRO A 202 13.46 -5.92 -2.14
C PRO A 202 13.51 -4.39 -2.02
N VAL A 203 12.87 -3.66 -2.93
CA VAL A 203 12.78 -2.19 -2.96
C VAL A 203 11.38 -1.71 -2.55
N GLY A 204 11.23 -0.42 -2.21
CA GLY A 204 9.95 0.19 -1.83
C GLY A 204 9.65 0.12 -0.32
N GLU A 205 8.38 0.34 0.05
CA GLU A 205 7.93 0.13 1.43
C GLU A 205 7.99 -1.36 1.80
N LEU A 206 8.56 -1.62 2.98
CA LEU A 206 8.58 -2.89 3.68
C LEU A 206 7.45 -2.94 4.71
N TYR A 207 7.29 -4.07 5.39
CA TYR A 207 6.27 -4.26 6.42
C TYR A 207 6.82 -5.05 7.61
N ASN A 208 6.98 -4.38 8.75
CA ASN A 208 7.42 -4.99 10.00
C ASN A 208 6.21 -5.42 10.83
N SER A 209 5.78 -6.67 10.68
CA SER A 209 4.65 -7.26 11.40
C SER A 209 4.80 -7.32 12.92
N ASP A 210 6.01 -7.10 13.45
CA ASP A 210 6.31 -7.20 14.88
C ASP A 210 5.53 -6.21 15.74
N VAL A 211 5.17 -5.03 15.21
CA VAL A 211 4.40 -4.01 15.94
C VAL A 211 3.00 -4.53 16.30
N HIS A 212 2.23 -5.02 15.32
CA HIS A 212 0.89 -5.58 15.59
C HIS A 212 0.92 -7.01 16.16
N THR A 213 1.96 -7.81 15.90
CA THR A 213 2.03 -9.19 16.41
C THR A 213 2.34 -9.22 17.91
N ALA A 214 3.09 -8.24 18.43
CA ALA A 214 3.34 -8.10 19.85
C ALA A 214 2.04 -7.80 20.64
N GLU A 215 1.19 -6.91 20.11
CA GLU A 215 -0.08 -6.56 20.74
C GLU A 215 -1.07 -7.73 20.75
N MET A 216 -1.22 -8.43 19.63
CA MET A 216 -2.07 -9.64 19.57
C MET A 216 -1.59 -10.72 20.55
N ARG A 217 -0.28 -11.01 20.61
CA ARG A 217 0.26 -11.98 21.59
C ARG A 217 0.07 -11.53 23.03
N THR A 218 0.16 -10.23 23.31
CA THR A 218 -0.07 -9.69 24.66
C THR A 218 -1.55 -9.82 25.04
N ALA A 219 -2.48 -9.55 24.13
CA ALA A 219 -3.90 -9.76 24.34
C ALA A 219 -4.27 -11.25 24.49
N GLU A 220 -3.68 -12.15 23.70
CA GLU A 220 -3.86 -13.60 23.82
C GLU A 220 -3.34 -14.13 25.17
N LEU A 221 -2.16 -13.69 25.61
CA LEU A 221 -1.61 -14.05 26.92
C LEU A 221 -2.48 -13.52 28.07
N HIS A 222 -2.94 -12.27 28.01
CA HIS A 222 -3.80 -11.69 29.04
C HIS A 222 -5.17 -12.42 29.12
N ASN A 223 -5.74 -12.79 27.98
CA ASN A 223 -6.96 -13.61 27.93
C ASN A 223 -6.74 -15.04 28.43
N ALA A 224 -5.56 -15.64 28.20
CA ALA A 224 -5.20 -16.95 28.73
C ALA A 224 -5.01 -16.93 30.26
N GLU A 225 -4.40 -15.88 30.81
CA GLU A 225 -4.28 -15.66 32.25
C GLU A 225 -5.66 -15.50 32.90
N LEU A 226 -6.54 -14.65 32.33
CA LEU A 226 -7.92 -14.49 32.79
C LEU A 226 -8.73 -15.79 32.72
N SER A 227 -8.61 -16.56 31.62
CA SER A 227 -9.27 -17.86 31.47
C SER A 227 -8.74 -18.94 32.42
N SER A 228 -7.55 -18.77 33.02
CA SER A 228 -6.98 -19.72 33.98
C SER A 228 -7.38 -19.44 35.44
N GLY A 229 -7.95 -18.27 35.72
CA GLY A 229 -8.28 -17.82 37.08
C GLY A 229 -9.60 -18.34 37.67
N GLU A 230 -10.54 -18.84 36.84
CA GLU A 230 -11.91 -19.15 37.26
C GLU A 230 -12.24 -20.65 37.46
N HIS A 231 -11.26 -21.50 37.79
CA HIS A 231 -11.54 -22.91 38.16
C HIS A 231 -10.77 -23.42 39.39
N TYR A 232 -11.08 -22.86 40.56
CA TYR A 232 -11.02 -23.59 41.84
C TYR A 232 -12.24 -23.27 42.70
N ASN A 233 -13.33 -24.03 42.51
CA ASN A 233 -14.46 -24.04 43.43
C ASN A 233 -14.90 -25.48 43.71
N GLY A 234 -14.62 -25.94 44.92
CA GLY A 234 -14.96 -27.27 45.44
C GLY A 234 -14.21 -27.53 46.75
N GLY A 235 -14.83 -28.03 47.82
CA GLY A 235 -16.25 -28.32 47.98
C GLY A 235 -16.54 -29.26 49.14
N LEU A 236 -17.14 -28.71 50.21
CA LEU A 236 -17.92 -29.40 51.26
C LEU A 236 -17.25 -30.41 52.22
N TYR A 237 -17.94 -30.60 53.36
CA TYR A 237 -17.74 -31.60 54.43
C TYR A 237 -16.51 -31.35 55.34
N THR A 238 -16.52 -31.58 56.66
CA THR A 238 -17.53 -32.02 57.66
C THR A 238 -17.03 -31.52 59.04
N GLU A 239 -17.79 -31.54 60.14
CA GLU A 239 -19.12 -32.14 60.38
C GLU A 239 -20.24 -31.09 60.38
#